data_AF-A0A955V5B8-F1
#
_entry.id   AF-A0A955V5B8-F1
#
_cell.length_a   1.000
_cell.length_b   1.000
_cell.length_c   1.000
_cell.angle_alpha   90.00
_cell.angle_beta   90.00
_cell.angle_gamma   90.00
#
_symmetry.space_group_name_H-M   'P 1'
#
loop_
_entity.id
_entity.type
_entity.pdbx_description
1 polymer ?
#
loop_
_entity_poly.entity_id
_entity_poly.type
_entity_poly.pdbx_seq_one_letter_code
_entity_poly.pdbx_strand_id
1 'polypeptide(L)'
;MTKRAWTTTSALRRGVLAVAAALTLALTLSSAGGRAIAAAPTPSPDARFEAFLKAIDVVPASRAELEQAFPDARARLLAAAGEDARDEWTRTRAIAFLGFYPDAGVRAALVGLAEHRHPEVRKRAVYQLARSFGQPGDAALLALVDRATGDADSRVAEAAVRGLRWVDAAGAKASLERIAASDRAPKAMRSLARFTLERRAKRLAGGGAR
;
A
#
# COMPACT_ATOMS: atom_id res chain seq x y z
N MET A 1 5.71 26.35 62.80
CA MET A 1 4.34 26.91 62.77
C MET A 1 3.40 25.81 62.28
N THR A 2 2.92 24.94 63.18
CA THR A 2 1.57 24.96 63.80
C THR A 2 0.43 24.71 62.81
N LYS A 3 -0.03 23.44 62.72
CA LYS A 3 -1.29 22.91 63.31
C LYS A 3 -2.55 23.28 62.50
N ARG A 4 -3.30 22.27 62.03
CA ARG A 4 -4.58 21.83 62.65
C ARG A 4 -5.20 20.65 61.89
N ALA A 5 -5.31 19.53 62.59
CA ALA A 5 -6.29 18.48 62.37
C ALA A 5 -7.68 18.95 62.85
N TRP A 6 -8.74 18.47 62.22
CA TRP A 6 -10.08 18.45 62.80
C TRP A 6 -10.56 17.00 62.87
N THR A 7 -10.84 16.59 64.10
CA THR A 7 -11.38 15.30 64.50
C THR A 7 -12.88 15.42 64.80
N THR A 8 -13.59 14.33 64.49
CA THR A 8 -14.72 13.74 65.24
C THR A 8 -16.00 14.54 65.47
N THR A 9 -17.14 13.95 65.09
CA THR A 9 -18.26 13.74 66.03
C THR A 9 -19.04 12.47 65.67
N SER A 10 -19.13 11.57 66.64
CA SER A 10 -19.91 10.35 66.73
C SER A 10 -21.27 10.58 67.40
N ALA A 11 -22.32 9.87 67.00
CA ALA A 11 -23.41 9.37 67.88
C ALA A 11 -24.39 8.52 67.04
N LEU A 12 -24.41 7.19 67.18
CA LEU A 12 -25.35 6.41 68.00
C LEU A 12 -26.80 6.93 68.04
N ARG A 13 -27.75 6.13 67.52
CA ARG A 13 -28.92 5.66 68.29
C ARG A 13 -29.65 4.50 67.60
N ARG A 14 -30.14 3.61 68.46
CA ARG A 14 -30.72 2.29 68.22
C ARG A 14 -32.20 2.39 67.87
N GLY A 15 -32.63 1.49 66.98
CA GLY A 15 -33.82 0.64 67.14
C GLY A 15 -35.19 1.30 67.04
N VAL A 16 -36.07 0.67 66.24
CA VAL A 16 -37.36 0.09 66.63
C VAL A 16 -38.34 0.12 65.44
N LEU A 17 -39.09 -0.99 65.31
CA LEU A 17 -40.30 -1.24 64.51
C LEU A 17 -40.13 -1.60 63.04
N ALA A 18 -40.05 -2.92 62.83
CA ALA A 18 -40.65 -3.59 61.69
C ALA A 18 -42.16 -3.29 61.65
N VAL A 19 -42.63 -2.75 60.53
CA VAL A 19 -44.05 -2.78 60.14
C VAL A 19 -44.09 -3.29 58.71
N ALA A 20 -44.77 -4.41 58.56
CA ALA A 20 -45.06 -5.07 57.31
C ALA A 20 -45.90 -4.15 56.41
N ALA A 21 -45.44 -3.94 55.18
CA ALA A 21 -46.28 -3.49 54.08
C ALA A 21 -45.99 -4.42 52.89
N ALA A 22 -46.89 -5.38 52.70
CA ALA A 22 -46.97 -6.18 51.50
C ALA A 22 -47.35 -5.26 50.34
N LEU A 23 -46.37 -4.86 49.53
CA LEU A 23 -46.61 -4.35 48.20
C LEU A 23 -46.30 -5.47 47.21
N THR A 24 -47.36 -6.11 46.72
CA THR A 24 -47.31 -7.04 45.60
C THR A 24 -46.97 -6.23 44.34
N LEU A 25 -45.68 -5.95 44.13
CA LEU A 25 -45.20 -5.45 42.86
C LEU A 25 -45.27 -6.61 41.87
N ALA A 26 -46.29 -6.61 41.03
CA ALA A 26 -46.31 -7.45 39.84
C ALA A 26 -45.13 -7.03 38.96
N LEU A 27 -43.99 -7.71 39.11
CA LEU A 27 -42.98 -7.76 38.07
C LEU A 27 -43.64 -8.45 36.88
N THR A 28 -44.20 -7.67 35.98
CA THR A 28 -44.25 -8.08 34.59
C THR A 28 -42.80 -8.22 34.16
N LEU A 29 -42.30 -9.46 34.15
CA LEU A 29 -41.18 -9.82 33.30
C LEU A 29 -41.65 -9.54 31.86
N SER A 30 -41.47 -8.30 31.41
CA SER A 30 -41.26 -8.04 30.00
C SER A 30 -40.06 -8.87 29.65
N SER A 31 -40.31 -10.04 29.04
CA SER A 31 -39.32 -10.76 28.28
C SER A 31 -38.80 -9.74 27.28
N ALA A 32 -37.66 -9.13 27.61
CA ALA A 32 -36.87 -8.40 26.66
C ALA A 32 -36.55 -9.44 25.59
N GLY A 33 -37.35 -9.43 24.51
CA GLY A 33 -37.09 -10.18 23.31
C GLY A 33 -35.74 -9.71 22.83
N GLY A 34 -34.70 -10.42 23.26
CA GLY A 34 -33.36 -10.25 22.77
C GLY A 34 -33.45 -10.51 21.28
N ARG A 35 -33.59 -9.44 20.49
CA ARG A 35 -33.30 -9.49 19.08
C ARG A 35 -31.85 -9.92 19.01
N ALA A 36 -31.63 -11.21 18.78
CA ALA A 36 -30.34 -11.71 18.35
C ALA A 36 -30.00 -10.88 17.13
N ILE A 37 -29.12 -9.89 17.30
CA ILE A 37 -28.52 -9.18 16.18
C ILE A 37 -27.74 -10.27 15.47
N ALA A 38 -28.32 -10.81 14.40
CA ALA A 38 -27.65 -11.79 13.58
C ALA A 38 -26.30 -11.20 13.19
N ALA A 39 -25.21 -11.90 13.53
CA ALA A 39 -23.88 -11.47 13.16
C ALA A 39 -23.87 -11.23 11.64
N ALA A 40 -23.37 -10.08 11.21
CA ALA A 40 -23.27 -9.77 9.80
C ALA A 40 -22.52 -10.90 9.07
N PRO A 41 -22.97 -11.32 7.88
CA PRO A 41 -22.30 -12.38 7.14
C PRO A 41 -20.84 -12.01 6.92
N THR A 42 -19.94 -12.96 7.20
CA THR A 42 -18.52 -12.75 6.95
C THR A 42 -18.32 -12.55 5.44
N PRO A 43 -17.62 -11.49 5.01
CA PRO A 43 -17.39 -11.25 3.59
C PRO A 43 -16.62 -12.41 2.96
N SER A 44 -16.96 -12.72 1.70
CA SER A 44 -16.26 -13.75 0.93
C SER A 44 -14.76 -13.42 0.78
N PRO A 45 -13.89 -14.41 0.52
CA PRO A 45 -12.47 -14.17 0.27
C PRO A 45 -12.23 -13.12 -0.83
N ASP A 46 -13.03 -13.17 -1.89
CA ASP A 46 -12.95 -12.20 -2.99
C ASP A 46 -13.34 -10.80 -2.52
N ALA A 47 -14.46 -10.65 -1.82
CA ALA A 47 -14.89 -9.36 -1.28
C ALA A 47 -13.86 -8.77 -0.29
N ARG A 48 -13.21 -9.62 0.50
CA ARG A 48 -12.11 -9.21 1.39
C ARG A 48 -10.89 -8.73 0.61
N PHE A 49 -10.51 -9.43 -0.45
CA PHE A 49 -9.37 -9.03 -1.29
C PHE A 49 -9.65 -7.71 -2.03
N GLU A 50 -10.87 -7.53 -2.54
CA GLU A 50 -11.31 -6.27 -3.12
C GLU A 50 -11.27 -5.12 -2.12
N ALA A 51 -11.77 -5.35 -0.91
CA ALA A 51 -11.71 -4.36 0.17
C ALA A 51 -10.26 -4.01 0.51
N PHE A 52 -9.36 -5.01 0.55
CA PHE A 52 -7.93 -4.80 0.77
C PHE A 52 -7.29 -3.93 -0.33
N LEU A 53 -7.59 -4.18 -1.61
CA LEU A 53 -7.05 -3.36 -2.70
C LEU A 53 -7.64 -1.94 -2.72
N LYS A 54 -8.83 -1.72 -2.18
CA LYS A 54 -9.45 -0.39 -2.11
C LYS A 54 -9.06 0.39 -0.86
N ALA A 55 -8.61 -0.29 0.19
CA ALA A 55 -8.19 0.36 1.43
C ALA A 55 -6.98 1.28 1.19
N ILE A 56 -7.04 2.50 1.71
CA ILE A 56 -5.96 3.48 1.53
C ILE A 56 -4.78 3.14 2.45
N ASP A 57 -5.07 2.87 3.72
CA ASP A 57 -4.08 2.76 4.80
C ASP A 57 -3.56 1.34 5.04
N VAL A 58 -3.99 0.37 4.24
CA VAL A 58 -3.56 -1.04 4.38
C VAL A 58 -2.44 -1.33 3.41
N VAL A 59 -1.22 -1.39 3.91
CA VAL A 59 -0.02 -1.76 3.14
C VAL A 59 0.64 -2.93 3.84
N PRO A 60 0.64 -4.14 3.25
CA PRO A 60 1.34 -5.27 3.84
C PRO A 60 2.84 -4.96 3.86
N ALA A 61 3.51 -5.31 4.95
CA ALA A 61 4.94 -5.10 5.11
C ALA A 61 5.78 -6.08 4.28
N SER A 62 5.20 -7.25 3.96
CA SER A 62 5.93 -8.32 3.27
C SER A 62 5.03 -9.24 2.45
N ARG A 63 5.68 -10.04 1.59
CA ARG A 63 5.06 -11.18 0.90
C ARG A 63 4.38 -12.14 1.89
N ALA A 64 5.05 -12.48 2.99
CA ALA A 64 4.58 -13.47 3.95
C ALA A 64 3.28 -13.01 4.64
N GLU A 65 3.22 -11.74 5.05
CA GLU A 65 2.00 -11.15 5.62
C GLU A 65 0.85 -11.17 4.61
N LEU A 66 1.14 -10.84 3.35
CA LEU A 66 0.13 -10.85 2.30
C LEU A 66 -0.38 -12.27 2.00
N GLU A 67 0.51 -13.27 1.96
CA GLU A 67 0.14 -14.69 1.77
C GLU A 67 -0.57 -15.29 2.98
N GLN A 68 -0.28 -14.82 4.19
CA GLN A 68 -1.04 -15.21 5.39
C GLN A 68 -2.49 -14.72 5.31
N ALA A 69 -2.71 -13.51 4.79
CA ALA A 69 -4.05 -12.96 4.60
C ALA A 69 -4.79 -13.54 3.38
N PHE A 70 -4.04 -13.82 2.30
CA PHE A 70 -4.55 -14.32 1.02
C PHE A 70 -3.54 -15.33 0.43
N PRO A 71 -3.71 -16.64 0.66
CA PRO A 71 -2.73 -17.66 0.22
C PRO A 71 -2.43 -17.67 -1.28
N ASP A 72 -3.36 -17.20 -2.11
CA ASP A 72 -3.26 -17.06 -3.56
C ASP A 72 -3.01 -15.61 -4.01
N ALA A 73 -2.51 -14.74 -3.12
CA ALA A 73 -2.31 -13.30 -3.34
C ALA A 73 -1.63 -12.98 -4.67
N ARG A 74 -0.57 -13.70 -5.03
CA ARG A 74 0.14 -13.50 -6.31
C ARG A 74 -0.79 -13.61 -7.51
N ALA A 75 -1.59 -14.67 -7.56
CA ALA A 75 -2.52 -14.92 -8.66
C ALA A 75 -3.62 -13.84 -8.70
N ARG A 76 -4.17 -13.48 -7.54
CA ARG A 76 -5.18 -12.43 -7.42
C ARG A 76 -4.66 -11.05 -7.85
N LEU A 77 -3.42 -10.71 -7.48
CA LEU A 77 -2.77 -9.48 -7.90
C LEU A 77 -2.53 -9.42 -9.41
N LEU A 78 -2.09 -10.53 -10.01
CA LEU A 78 -1.91 -10.61 -11.47
C LEU A 78 -3.24 -10.42 -12.20
N ALA A 79 -4.30 -11.09 -11.75
CA ALA A 79 -5.64 -10.92 -12.29
C ALA A 79 -6.12 -9.46 -12.15
N ALA A 80 -6.02 -8.89 -10.95
CA ALA A 80 -6.46 -7.52 -10.68
C ALA A 80 -5.67 -6.47 -11.47
N ALA A 81 -4.38 -6.67 -11.73
CA ALA A 81 -3.57 -5.75 -12.53
C ALA A 81 -3.96 -5.77 -14.02
N GLY A 82 -4.29 -6.95 -14.55
CA GLY A 82 -4.59 -7.19 -15.96
C GLY A 82 -6.05 -6.97 -16.37
N GLU A 83 -6.99 -6.95 -15.43
CA GLU A 83 -8.42 -6.82 -15.74
C GLU A 83 -8.80 -5.38 -16.08
N ASP A 84 -9.08 -5.14 -17.36
CA ASP A 84 -9.38 -3.79 -17.88
C ASP A 84 -10.67 -3.16 -17.37
N ALA A 85 -11.63 -3.99 -16.94
CA ALA A 85 -12.88 -3.52 -16.36
C ALA A 85 -12.72 -2.97 -14.94
N ARG A 86 -11.59 -3.23 -14.28
CA ARG A 86 -11.31 -2.71 -12.94
C ARG A 86 -10.91 -1.25 -12.96
N ASP A 87 -11.24 -0.56 -11.89
CA ASP A 87 -10.86 0.83 -11.69
C ASP A 87 -9.33 1.00 -11.61
N GLU A 88 -8.86 2.18 -12.00
CA GLU A 88 -7.43 2.51 -12.06
C GLU A 88 -6.71 2.34 -10.71
N TRP A 89 -7.36 2.68 -9.60
CA TRP A 89 -6.78 2.59 -8.28
C TRP A 89 -6.48 1.12 -7.91
N THR A 90 -7.47 0.26 -8.04
CA THR A 90 -7.35 -1.18 -7.77
C THR A 90 -6.24 -1.79 -8.63
N ARG A 91 -6.21 -1.48 -9.94
CA ARG A 91 -5.18 -1.98 -10.86
C ARG A 91 -3.78 -1.51 -10.47
N THR A 92 -3.60 -0.21 -10.25
CA THR A 92 -2.28 0.36 -9.94
C THR A 92 -1.78 -0.06 -8.56
N ARG A 93 -2.67 -0.30 -7.60
CA ARG A 93 -2.31 -0.87 -6.29
C ARG A 93 -1.90 -2.33 -6.42
N ALA A 94 -2.62 -3.13 -7.21
CA ALA A 94 -2.23 -4.49 -7.50
C ALA A 94 -0.83 -4.57 -8.13
N ILE A 95 -0.54 -3.71 -9.12
CA ILE A 95 0.79 -3.60 -9.73
C ILE A 95 1.87 -3.25 -8.69
N ALA A 96 1.59 -2.35 -7.74
CA ALA A 96 2.56 -2.02 -6.70
C ALA A 96 2.89 -3.24 -5.81
N PHE A 97 1.88 -4.02 -5.42
CA PHE A 97 2.05 -5.21 -4.59
C PHE A 97 2.66 -6.41 -5.32
N LEU A 98 2.59 -6.46 -6.66
CA LEU A 98 3.39 -7.40 -7.45
C LEU A 98 4.90 -7.27 -7.17
N GLY A 99 5.34 -6.13 -6.62
CA GLY A 99 6.71 -5.94 -6.14
C GLY A 99 7.20 -6.92 -5.08
N PHE A 100 6.30 -7.58 -4.35
CA PHE A 100 6.64 -8.63 -3.38
C PHE A 100 6.96 -9.98 -4.03
N TYR A 101 6.74 -10.11 -5.34
CA TYR A 101 6.89 -11.35 -6.10
C TYR A 101 7.87 -11.15 -7.26
N PRO A 102 9.19 -11.03 -6.99
CA PRO A 102 10.19 -10.81 -8.04
C PRO A 102 10.50 -12.11 -8.82
N ASP A 103 9.48 -12.74 -9.40
CA ASP A 103 9.60 -13.94 -10.23
C ASP A 103 9.38 -13.65 -11.72
N ALA A 104 9.74 -14.62 -12.57
CA ALA A 104 9.68 -14.49 -14.02
C ALA A 104 8.25 -14.24 -14.55
N GLY A 105 7.23 -14.83 -13.93
CA GLY A 105 5.84 -14.65 -14.33
C GLY A 105 5.34 -13.24 -14.06
N VAL A 106 5.70 -12.67 -12.90
CA VAL A 106 5.41 -11.27 -12.58
C VAL A 106 6.17 -10.32 -13.49
N ARG A 107 7.46 -10.60 -13.76
CA ARG A 107 8.25 -9.80 -14.71
C ARG A 107 7.57 -9.76 -16.08
N ALA A 108 7.16 -10.91 -16.61
CA ALA A 108 6.48 -10.99 -17.91
C ALA A 108 5.15 -10.21 -17.92
N ALA A 109 4.34 -10.34 -16.87
CA ALA A 109 3.08 -9.60 -16.74
C ALA A 109 3.32 -8.07 -16.71
N LEU A 110 4.30 -7.61 -15.93
CA LEU A 110 4.63 -6.19 -15.86
C LEU A 110 5.20 -5.65 -17.17
N VAL A 111 5.95 -6.46 -17.95
CA VAL A 111 6.38 -6.09 -19.32
C VAL A 111 5.17 -5.86 -20.21
N GLY A 112 4.16 -6.73 -20.17
CA GLY A 112 2.91 -6.52 -20.91
C GLY A 112 2.17 -5.25 -20.46
N LEU A 113 2.09 -5.01 -19.16
CA LEU A 113 1.44 -3.81 -18.61
C LEU A 113 2.20 -2.51 -18.88
N ALA A 114 3.50 -2.58 -19.15
CA ALA A 114 4.30 -1.42 -19.58
C ALA A 114 3.91 -0.91 -20.97
N GLU A 115 3.23 -1.73 -21.78
CA GLU A 115 2.71 -1.38 -23.12
C GLU A 115 1.19 -1.11 -23.11
N HIS A 116 0.59 -1.01 -21.93
CA HIS A 116 -0.85 -0.87 -21.77
C HIS A 116 -1.40 0.45 -22.37
N ARG A 117 -2.64 0.45 -22.89
CA ARG A 117 -3.24 1.69 -23.45
C ARG A 117 -3.40 2.81 -22.41
N HIS A 118 -3.72 2.45 -21.17
CA HIS A 118 -3.88 3.41 -20.07
C HIS A 118 -2.52 3.85 -19.49
N PRO A 119 -2.22 5.15 -19.49
CA PRO A 119 -0.91 5.65 -19.07
C PRO A 119 -0.61 5.39 -17.60
N GLU A 120 -1.63 5.39 -16.73
CA GLU A 120 -1.44 5.13 -15.29
C GLU A 120 -0.99 3.68 -15.01
N VAL A 121 -1.47 2.74 -15.81
CA VAL A 121 -1.02 1.33 -15.80
C VAL A 121 0.42 1.24 -16.29
N ARG A 122 0.75 1.85 -17.45
CA ARG A 122 2.13 1.87 -17.96
C ARG A 122 3.10 2.48 -16.95
N LYS A 123 2.74 3.66 -16.42
CA LYS A 123 3.53 4.41 -15.43
C LYS A 123 3.90 3.52 -14.25
N ARG A 124 2.90 2.85 -13.66
CA ARG A 124 3.11 1.99 -12.51
C ARG A 124 3.94 0.74 -12.88
N ALA A 125 3.64 0.11 -14.01
CA ALA A 125 4.34 -1.07 -14.48
C ALA A 125 5.84 -0.80 -14.77
N VAL A 126 6.16 0.27 -15.49
CA VAL A 126 7.54 0.70 -15.80
C VAL A 126 8.33 0.95 -14.51
N TYR A 127 7.75 1.72 -13.58
CA TYR A 127 8.43 1.99 -12.30
C TYR A 127 8.64 0.71 -11.49
N GLN A 128 7.63 -0.16 -11.44
CA GLN A 128 7.70 -1.41 -10.69
C GLN A 128 8.71 -2.39 -11.28
N LEU A 129 8.77 -2.51 -12.62
CA LEU A 129 9.80 -3.28 -13.33
C LEU A 129 11.20 -2.84 -12.92
N ALA A 130 11.46 -1.54 -13.04
CA ALA A 130 12.77 -1.00 -12.72
C ALA A 130 13.15 -1.25 -11.24
N ARG A 131 12.20 -1.04 -10.32
CA ARG A 131 12.42 -1.22 -8.88
C ARG A 131 12.63 -2.68 -8.48
N SER A 132 11.85 -3.61 -9.01
CA SER A 132 11.88 -5.03 -8.60
C SER A 132 12.91 -5.86 -9.37
N PHE A 133 13.22 -5.50 -10.61
CA PHE A 133 14.03 -6.33 -11.51
C PHE A 133 15.30 -5.65 -12.03
N GLY A 134 15.64 -4.45 -11.54
CA GLY A 134 16.81 -3.67 -11.96
C GLY A 134 18.16 -4.27 -11.57
N GLN A 135 18.47 -5.49 -12.02
CA GLN A 135 19.73 -6.19 -11.73
C GLN A 135 20.86 -5.73 -12.65
N PRO A 136 22.13 -5.95 -12.25
CA PRO A 136 23.27 -5.74 -13.14
C PRO A 136 23.13 -6.55 -14.44
N GLY A 137 23.43 -5.93 -15.59
CA GLY A 137 23.48 -6.61 -16.88
C GLY A 137 22.15 -6.90 -17.58
N ASP A 138 20.99 -6.53 -17.01
CA ASP A 138 19.69 -6.71 -17.69
C ASP A 138 19.47 -5.64 -18.78
N ALA A 139 20.08 -5.88 -19.95
CA ALA A 139 19.98 -4.98 -21.10
C ALA A 139 18.55 -4.85 -21.64
N ALA A 140 17.74 -5.90 -21.55
CA ALA A 140 16.35 -5.88 -22.01
C ALA A 140 15.48 -4.97 -21.14
N LEU A 141 15.62 -5.05 -19.81
CA LEU A 141 14.94 -4.14 -18.90
C LEU A 141 15.43 -2.70 -19.10
N LEU A 142 16.74 -2.48 -19.25
CA LEU A 142 17.27 -1.15 -19.54
C LEU A 142 16.64 -0.57 -20.81
N ALA A 143 16.60 -1.32 -21.91
CA ALA A 143 16.02 -0.85 -23.17
C ALA A 143 14.53 -0.49 -23.04
N LEU A 144 13.77 -1.30 -22.29
CA LEU A 144 12.35 -1.03 -22.02
C LEU A 144 12.18 0.28 -21.22
N VAL A 145 12.92 0.43 -20.12
CA VAL A 145 12.82 1.63 -19.27
C VAL A 145 13.34 2.86 -20.02
N ASP A 146 14.43 2.75 -20.79
CA ASP A 146 14.96 3.86 -21.58
C ASP A 146 13.98 4.31 -22.66
N ARG A 147 13.34 3.38 -23.38
CA ARG A 147 12.26 3.71 -24.34
C ARG A 147 11.14 4.47 -23.66
N ALA A 148 10.71 4.03 -22.47
CA ALA A 148 9.64 4.68 -21.72
C ALA A 148 9.96 6.12 -21.31
N THR A 149 11.23 6.56 -21.30
CA THR A 149 11.60 7.98 -21.07
C THR A 149 11.11 8.93 -22.17
N GLY A 150 10.73 8.39 -23.33
CA GLY A 150 10.10 9.11 -24.44
C GLY A 150 8.61 8.82 -24.62
N ASP A 151 7.93 8.26 -23.61
CA ASP A 151 6.48 8.00 -23.69
C ASP A 151 5.70 9.31 -23.93
N ALA A 152 4.60 9.21 -24.69
CA ALA A 152 3.74 10.34 -25.02
C ALA A 152 3.06 10.95 -23.78
N ASP A 153 2.77 10.14 -22.75
CA ASP A 153 2.33 10.64 -21.45
C ASP A 153 3.55 10.98 -20.58
N SER A 154 3.67 12.26 -20.23
CA SER A 154 4.80 12.77 -19.46
C SER A 154 4.96 12.08 -18.11
N ARG A 155 3.87 11.59 -17.49
CA ARG A 155 3.95 10.90 -16.19
C ARG A 155 4.62 9.53 -16.33
N VAL A 156 4.42 8.85 -17.46
CA VAL A 156 5.13 7.59 -17.78
C VAL A 156 6.61 7.88 -18.01
N ALA A 157 6.91 8.90 -18.82
CA ALA A 157 8.29 9.34 -19.06
C ALA A 157 9.04 9.69 -17.77
N GLU A 158 8.41 10.43 -16.86
CA GLU A 158 9.01 10.76 -15.58
C GLU A 158 9.18 9.54 -14.68
N ALA A 159 8.23 8.59 -14.69
CA ALA A 159 8.34 7.35 -13.93
C ALA A 159 9.48 6.48 -14.45
N ALA A 160 9.70 6.45 -15.77
CA ALA A 160 10.84 5.80 -16.41
C ALA A 160 12.17 6.43 -15.98
N VAL A 161 12.27 7.76 -16.02
CA VAL A 161 13.46 8.49 -15.54
C VAL A 161 13.73 8.17 -14.08
N ARG A 162 12.72 8.25 -13.20
CA ARG A 162 12.85 7.84 -11.79
C ARG A 162 13.23 6.38 -11.66
N GLY A 163 12.72 5.51 -12.53
CA GLY A 163 12.99 4.07 -12.57
C GLY A 163 14.46 3.75 -12.88
N LEU A 164 15.12 4.50 -13.77
CA LEU A 164 16.54 4.31 -14.10
C LEU A 164 17.47 4.35 -12.88
N ARG A 165 17.04 4.97 -11.76
CA ARG A 165 17.79 4.90 -10.49
C ARG A 165 17.97 3.50 -9.95
N TRP A 166 17.04 2.59 -10.25
CA TRP A 166 16.98 1.22 -9.73
C TRP A 166 17.59 0.21 -10.71
N VAL A 167 17.86 0.62 -11.96
CA VAL A 167 18.47 -0.23 -12.97
C VAL A 167 20.00 -0.21 -12.79
N ASP A 168 20.55 -1.34 -12.36
CA ASP A 168 21.99 -1.54 -12.12
C ASP A 168 22.80 -1.84 -13.41
N ALA A 169 22.30 -1.41 -14.58
CA ALA A 169 23.03 -1.46 -15.84
C ALA A 169 23.87 -0.19 -16.05
N ALA A 170 25.07 -0.33 -16.63
CA ALA A 170 25.95 0.81 -16.94
C ALA A 170 25.24 1.86 -17.82
N GLY A 171 24.44 1.41 -18.79
CA GLY A 171 23.68 2.28 -19.66
C GLY A 171 22.62 3.14 -18.95
N ALA A 172 22.16 2.78 -17.75
CA ALA A 172 21.18 3.60 -17.02
C ALA A 172 21.75 4.97 -16.62
N LYS A 173 23.05 5.04 -16.29
CA LYS A 173 23.74 6.31 -16.05
C LYS A 173 23.80 7.14 -17.34
N ALA A 174 24.23 6.52 -18.44
CA ALA A 174 24.33 7.18 -19.75
C ALA A 174 22.98 7.72 -20.24
N SER A 175 21.89 6.96 -20.04
CA SER A 175 20.52 7.41 -20.33
C SER A 175 20.15 8.67 -19.57
N LEU A 176 20.42 8.72 -18.26
CA LEU A 176 20.12 9.89 -17.44
C LEU A 176 20.99 11.10 -17.82
N GLU A 177 22.28 10.90 -18.11
CA GLU A 177 23.19 11.96 -18.58
C GLU A 177 22.72 12.55 -19.91
N ARG A 178 22.33 11.69 -20.86
CA ARG A 178 21.74 12.08 -22.14
C ARG A 178 20.48 12.93 -21.95
N ILE A 179 19.58 12.53 -21.06
CA ILE A 179 18.35 13.29 -20.78
C ILE A 179 18.67 14.63 -20.11
N ALA A 180 19.60 14.65 -19.15
CA ALA A 180 20.02 15.86 -18.45
C ALA A 180 20.64 16.91 -19.40
N ALA A 181 21.36 16.45 -20.44
CA ALA A 181 22.03 17.29 -21.43
C ALA A 181 21.18 17.62 -22.67
N SER A 182 20.00 17.02 -22.84
CA SER A 182 19.20 17.17 -24.06
C SER A 182 18.45 18.50 -24.11
N ASP A 183 18.82 19.40 -25.03
CA ASP A 183 18.11 20.66 -25.24
C ASP A 183 16.65 20.47 -25.69
N ARG A 184 16.32 19.31 -26.27
CA ARG A 184 14.97 18.94 -26.69
C ARG A 184 14.07 18.49 -25.55
N ALA A 185 14.64 18.05 -24.42
CA ALA A 185 13.85 17.62 -23.27
C ALA A 185 13.33 18.82 -22.47
N PRO A 186 12.09 18.82 -21.95
CA PRO A 186 11.60 19.89 -21.07
C PRO A 186 12.52 20.13 -19.87
N LYS A 187 12.65 21.38 -19.41
CA LYS A 187 13.52 21.75 -18.27
C LYS A 187 13.25 20.88 -17.02
N ALA A 188 11.98 20.58 -16.74
CA ALA A 188 11.59 19.71 -15.64
C ALA A 188 12.17 18.29 -15.77
N MET A 189 12.15 17.72 -16.98
CA MET A 189 12.70 16.38 -17.25
C MET A 189 14.22 16.36 -17.10
N ARG A 190 14.93 17.39 -17.59
CA ARG A 190 16.38 17.52 -17.39
C ARG A 190 16.75 17.61 -15.92
N SER A 191 16.03 18.40 -15.15
CA SER A 191 16.23 18.52 -13.70
C SER A 191 15.92 17.20 -12.98
N LEU A 192 14.87 16.49 -13.37
CA LEU A 192 14.54 15.17 -12.82
C LEU A 192 15.66 14.16 -13.10
N ALA A 193 16.24 14.17 -14.30
CA ALA A 193 17.35 13.29 -14.65
C ALA A 193 18.60 13.56 -13.82
N ARG A 194 18.97 14.84 -13.61
CA ARG A 194 20.07 15.23 -12.72
C ARG A 194 19.84 14.78 -11.27
N PHE A 195 18.67 15.08 -10.73
CA PHE A 195 18.30 14.62 -9.38
C PHE A 195 18.35 13.09 -9.27
N THR A 196 17.92 12.39 -10.32
CA THR A 196 17.93 10.93 -10.34
C THR A 196 19.34 10.36 -10.42
N LEU A 197 20.26 10.99 -11.16
CA LEU A 197 21.68 10.64 -11.18
C LEU A 197 22.30 10.71 -9.78
N GLU A 198 22.06 11.81 -9.05
CA GLU A 198 22.56 12.00 -7.69
C GLU A 198 22.02 10.90 -6.75
N ARG A 199 20.71 10.63 -6.82
CA ARG A 199 20.09 9.56 -6.00
C ARG A 199 20.61 8.18 -6.35
N ARG A 200 20.88 7.90 -7.63
CA ARG A 200 21.49 6.64 -8.08
C ARG A 200 22.91 6.50 -7.56
N ALA A 201 23.73 7.53 -7.70
CA ALA A 201 25.11 7.54 -7.21
C ALA A 201 25.16 7.28 -5.69
N LYS A 202 24.30 7.96 -4.91
CA LYS A 202 24.19 7.73 -3.47
C LYS A 202 23.80 6.29 -3.12
N ARG A 203 22.84 5.69 -3.84
CA ARG A 203 22.41 4.29 -3.61
C ARG A 203 23.56 3.31 -3.86
N LEU A 204 24.32 3.49 -4.94
CA LEU A 204 25.42 2.61 -5.31
C LEU A 204 26.64 2.77 -4.40
N ALA A 205 26.95 3.99 -3.96
CA ALA A 205 28.03 4.25 -3.00
C ALA A 205 27.73 3.69 -1.61
N GLY A 206 26.45 3.66 -1.20
CA GLY A 206 26.02 3.17 0.10
C GLY A 206 25.91 1.65 0.26
N GLY A 207 26.47 0.85 -0.65
CA GLY A 207 26.47 -0.62 -0.53
C GLY A 207 25.12 -1.31 -0.73
N GLY A 208 24.12 -0.62 -1.30
CA GLY A 208 22.92 -1.24 -1.86
C GLY A 208 22.15 -2.21 -0.95
N ALA A 209 21.76 -1.80 0.27
CA ALA A 209 20.70 -2.52 0.99
C ALA A 209 19.40 -2.43 0.17
N ARG A 210 18.98 -3.57 -0.40
CA ARG A 210 17.61 -3.80 -0.85
C ARG A 210 16.80 -4.34 0.30
#